data_AF-A0A5P8LTE8-F1
#
_entry.id   AF-A0A5P8LTE8-F1
#
_cell.length_a   1.000
_cell.length_b   1.000
_cell.length_c   1.000
_cell.angle_alpha   90.00
_cell.angle_beta   90.00
_cell.angle_gamma   90.00
#
_symmetry.space_group_name_H-M   'P 1'
#
loop_
_entity.id
_entity.type
_entity.pdbx_description
1 polymer ?
#
loop_
_entity_poly.entity_id
_entity_poly.type
_entity_poly.pdbx_seq_one_letter_code
_entity_poly.pdbx_strand_id
1 'polypeptide(L)'
;MSLERKDDHDHKGWMESRELTTLESIYLTALLWLDKRLRIVDYLELLEDLYYKVNMQMPKSHTEQYNLDNKFWYWYPLYALGSFSTISYVVAAISGALLGFYYAPAAAASDGTATVAYESVQLIMGELNLGYLLRSIHRWSAQVMVAAVFLHMLRVYFTGAYKEPREVNWIIGIVLISLTLVFGYTGYLLPWSQLSYWAGQIGVEMALSIPLIGEWVAQLMFGGFTLSQSTLQRMYILHVFFLPFITTAIIAVHIGIVWMQGIAEPH
;
A
#
# COMPACT_ATOMS: atom_id res chain seq x y z
N MET A 1 -19.48 33.62 -22.69
CA MET A 1 -18.01 33.50 -22.80
C MET A 1 -17.75 32.00 -23.00
N SER A 2 -17.41 31.57 -24.21
CA SER A 2 -17.30 30.13 -24.51
C SER A 2 -16.14 29.52 -23.72
N LEU A 3 -16.38 28.37 -23.09
CA LEU A 3 -15.40 27.59 -22.34
C LEU A 3 -14.40 26.85 -23.25
N GLU A 4 -14.55 26.93 -24.57
CA GLU A 4 -13.59 26.40 -25.54
C GLU A 4 -12.47 27.41 -25.81
N ARG A 5 -11.24 27.05 -25.42
CA ARG A 5 -10.03 27.71 -25.94
C ARG A 5 -10.00 27.43 -27.44
N LYS A 6 -9.80 28.48 -28.26
CA LYS A 6 -9.58 28.29 -29.69
C LYS A 6 -8.28 27.49 -29.84
N ASP A 7 -8.36 26.41 -30.61
CA ASP A 7 -7.17 25.69 -31.07
C ASP A 7 -6.46 26.62 -32.07
N ASP A 8 -5.40 27.28 -31.62
CA ASP A 8 -4.70 28.33 -32.37
C ASP A 8 -3.76 27.75 -33.44
N HIS A 9 -3.76 26.43 -33.63
CA HIS A 9 -2.86 25.72 -34.53
C HIS A 9 -3.62 24.94 -35.61
N ASP A 10 -3.25 25.16 -36.88
CA ASP A 10 -3.80 24.42 -38.02
C ASP A 10 -3.10 23.06 -38.16
N HIS A 11 -3.54 22.10 -37.35
CA HIS A 11 -2.97 20.75 -37.34
C HIS A 11 -3.10 20.03 -38.69
N LYS A 12 -4.16 20.33 -39.46
CA LYS A 12 -4.37 19.72 -40.79
C LYS A 12 -3.40 20.30 -41.81
N GLY A 13 -3.30 21.63 -41.90
CA GLY A 13 -2.34 22.29 -42.78
C GLY A 13 -0.89 21.94 -42.42
N TRP A 14 -0.58 21.79 -41.12
CA TRP A 14 0.73 21.32 -40.67
C TRP A 14 1.04 19.89 -41.14
N MET A 15 0.10 18.93 -40.96
CA MET A 15 0.29 17.57 -41.45
C MET A 15 0.46 17.51 -42.97
N GLU A 16 -0.26 18.34 -43.72
CA GLU A 16 -0.14 18.43 -45.18
C GLU A 16 1.20 19.03 -45.64
N SER A 17 1.84 19.88 -44.82
CA SER A 17 3.16 20.46 -45.12
C SER A 17 4.34 19.52 -44.84
N ARG A 18 4.11 18.34 -44.26
CA ARG A 18 5.14 17.39 -43.87
C ARG A 18 5.12 16.18 -44.80
N GLU A 19 6.29 15.73 -45.23
CA GLU A 19 6.42 14.46 -45.95
C GLU A 19 6.31 13.29 -44.96
N LEU A 20 5.07 12.94 -44.58
CA LEU A 20 4.78 11.85 -43.65
C LEU A 20 4.57 10.53 -44.39
N THR A 21 5.12 9.45 -43.84
CA THR A 21 4.76 8.10 -44.28
C THR A 21 3.31 7.77 -43.89
N THR A 22 2.71 6.77 -44.54
CA THR A 22 1.33 6.34 -44.23
C THR A 22 1.14 5.98 -42.76
N LEU A 23 2.14 5.35 -42.14
CA LEU A 23 2.10 4.98 -40.72
C LEU A 23 2.14 6.21 -39.80
N GLU A 24 3.01 7.18 -40.09
CA GLU A 24 3.10 8.43 -39.32
C GLU A 24 1.83 9.27 -39.44
N SER A 25 1.24 9.34 -40.64
CA SER A 25 -0.03 10.04 -40.87
C SER A 25 -1.19 9.42 -40.08
N ILE A 26 -1.31 8.08 -40.07
CA ILE A 26 -2.33 7.38 -39.29
C ILE A 26 -2.11 7.61 -37.79
N TYR A 27 -0.88 7.49 -37.32
CA TYR A 27 -0.52 7.70 -35.91
C TYR A 27 -0.84 9.13 -35.44
N LEU A 28 -0.40 10.15 -36.17
CA LEU A 28 -0.64 11.56 -35.85
C LEU A 28 -2.13 11.92 -35.93
N THR A 29 -2.84 11.39 -36.93
CA THR A 29 -4.29 11.60 -37.05
C THR A 29 -5.04 10.99 -35.85
N ALA A 30 -4.63 9.80 -35.40
CA ALA A 30 -5.21 9.16 -34.22
C ALA A 30 -4.92 9.96 -32.94
N LEU A 31 -3.69 10.43 -32.76
CA LEU A 31 -3.31 11.29 -31.64
C LEU A 31 -4.10 12.60 -31.63
N LEU A 32 -4.20 13.29 -32.77
CA LEU A 32 -4.96 14.54 -32.90
C LEU A 32 -6.44 14.34 -32.62
N TRP A 33 -7.02 13.24 -33.09
CA TRP A 33 -8.41 12.90 -32.79
C TRP A 33 -8.62 12.65 -31.29
N LEU A 34 -7.68 11.95 -30.65
CA LEU A 34 -7.74 11.60 -29.24
C LEU A 34 -7.54 12.85 -28.37
N ASP A 35 -6.58 13.70 -28.72
CA ASP A 35 -6.32 14.97 -28.06
C ASP A 35 -7.51 15.93 -28.17
N LYS A 36 -8.11 16.06 -29.35
CA LYS A 36 -9.29 16.91 -29.54
C LYS A 36 -10.50 16.49 -28.68
N ARG A 37 -10.62 15.20 -28.33
CA ARG A 37 -11.75 14.68 -27.53
C ARG A 37 -11.45 14.57 -26.04
N LEU A 38 -10.22 14.23 -25.70
CA LEU A 38 -9.79 13.93 -24.34
C LEU A 38 -8.81 14.95 -23.77
N ARG A 39 -8.46 16.01 -24.53
CA ARG A 39 -7.56 17.11 -24.13
C ARG A 39 -6.25 16.60 -23.53
N ILE A 40 -5.65 15.61 -24.19
CA ILE A 40 -4.48 14.89 -23.68
C ILE A 40 -3.31 15.84 -23.47
N VAL A 41 -3.06 16.74 -24.41
CA VAL A 41 -2.00 17.75 -24.31
C VAL A 41 -2.24 18.66 -23.12
N ASP A 42 -3.48 19.08 -22.85
CA ASP A 42 -3.77 19.91 -21.67
C ASP A 42 -3.54 19.16 -20.36
N TYR A 43 -3.89 17.86 -20.30
CA TYR A 43 -3.60 17.05 -19.12
C TYR A 43 -2.12 16.75 -18.98
N LEU A 44 -1.39 16.59 -20.09
CA LEU A 44 0.05 16.42 -20.08
C LEU A 44 0.75 17.72 -19.67
N GLU A 45 0.32 18.88 -20.17
CA GLU A 45 0.79 20.20 -19.76
C GLU A 45 0.42 20.46 -18.30
N LEU A 46 -0.77 20.09 -17.84
CA LEU A 46 -1.15 20.17 -16.42
C LEU A 46 -0.30 19.25 -15.57
N LEU A 47 -0.03 18.02 -16.02
CA LEU A 47 0.84 17.06 -15.33
C LEU A 47 2.30 17.51 -15.37
N GLU A 48 2.74 18.16 -16.45
CA GLU A 48 4.06 18.75 -16.63
C GLU A 48 4.20 19.99 -15.76
N ASP A 49 3.19 20.86 -15.68
CA ASP A 49 3.13 21.99 -14.76
C ASP A 49 3.02 21.52 -13.31
N LEU A 50 2.28 20.46 -13.03
CA LEU A 50 2.20 19.85 -11.72
C LEU A 50 3.55 19.23 -11.38
N TYR A 51 4.17 18.54 -12.33
CA TYR A 51 5.52 18.00 -12.22
C TYR A 51 6.50 19.15 -11.96
N TYR A 52 6.53 20.23 -12.74
CA TYR A 52 7.42 21.36 -12.56
C TYR A 52 7.08 22.21 -11.34
N LYS A 53 5.81 22.35 -10.91
CA LYS A 53 5.46 23.03 -9.65
C LYS A 53 5.87 22.19 -8.43
N VAL A 54 5.71 20.88 -8.52
CA VAL A 54 6.18 19.93 -7.51
C VAL A 54 7.71 19.80 -7.55
N ASN A 55 8.33 19.95 -8.73
CA ASN A 55 9.76 19.73 -8.97
C ASN A 55 10.60 21.02 -9.02
N MET A 56 9.99 22.22 -9.02
CA MET A 56 10.66 23.52 -8.82
C MET A 56 10.32 24.19 -7.48
N GLN A 57 9.79 23.43 -6.53
CA GLN A 57 10.25 23.46 -5.14
C GLN A 57 10.09 22.06 -4.56
N MET A 58 10.83 21.06 -5.10
CA MET A 58 11.41 20.11 -4.14
C MET A 58 12.09 21.04 -3.13
N PRO A 59 11.67 21.09 -1.84
CA PRO A 59 12.45 21.82 -0.88
C PRO A 59 13.85 21.27 -1.09
N LYS A 60 14.82 22.15 -1.40
CA LYS A 60 16.22 21.72 -1.32
C LYS A 60 16.27 20.97 -0.01
N SER A 61 16.60 19.68 -0.07
CA SER A 61 16.88 18.96 1.17
C SER A 61 17.83 19.88 1.94
N HIS A 62 17.65 20.08 3.25
CA HIS A 62 18.51 21.01 3.98
C HIS A 62 20.01 20.78 3.62
N THR A 63 20.38 19.55 3.28
CA THR A 63 21.65 19.14 2.68
C THR A 63 22.05 19.87 1.39
N GLU A 64 21.18 19.99 0.38
CA GLU A 64 21.41 20.80 -0.83
C GLU A 64 21.39 22.30 -0.54
N GLN A 65 20.66 22.73 0.50
CA GLN A 65 20.66 24.12 0.93
C GLN A 65 22.01 24.51 1.58
N TYR A 66 22.67 23.58 2.26
CA TYR A 66 23.99 23.77 2.89
C TYR A 66 25.16 23.20 2.09
N ASN A 67 24.96 22.73 0.85
CA ASN A 67 26.01 22.19 -0.02
C ASN A 67 26.73 20.99 0.62
N LEU A 68 26.00 20.19 1.40
CA LEU A 68 26.43 18.95 2.05
C LEU A 68 26.34 17.74 1.11
N ASP A 69 26.26 18.01 -0.19
CA ASP A 69 26.00 17.10 -1.31
C ASP A 69 26.99 15.92 -1.39
N ASN A 70 28.14 16.05 -0.72
CA ASN A 70 29.19 15.05 -0.70
C ASN A 70 29.49 14.58 0.71
N LYS A 71 28.91 13.41 1.05
CA LYS A 71 29.49 12.24 1.77
C LYS A 71 28.48 11.67 2.78
N PHE A 72 28.21 10.36 2.65
CA PHE A 72 27.52 9.46 3.59
C PHE A 72 25.98 9.31 3.57
N TRP A 73 25.18 10.30 3.17
CA TRP A 73 23.77 10.32 3.63
C TRP A 73 22.71 9.57 2.81
N TYR A 74 22.72 9.68 1.47
CA TYR A 74 21.75 8.96 0.61
C TYR A 74 21.89 7.42 0.67
N TRP A 75 23.03 6.92 1.12
CA TRP A 75 23.34 5.50 1.26
C TRP A 75 23.23 4.99 2.69
N TYR A 76 22.78 5.83 3.65
CA TYR A 76 22.63 5.39 5.02
C TYR A 76 21.46 4.41 5.12
N PRO A 77 21.69 3.11 5.43
CA PRO A 77 20.66 2.09 5.33
C PRO A 77 19.42 2.38 6.20
N LEU A 78 19.58 3.16 7.28
CA LEU A 78 18.49 3.51 8.18
C LEU A 78 17.49 4.51 7.56
N TYR A 79 17.87 5.25 6.52
CA TYR A 79 16.95 6.16 5.84
C TYR A 79 16.13 5.48 4.77
N ALA A 80 16.63 4.35 4.24
CA ALA A 80 15.88 3.46 3.36
C ALA A 80 14.81 2.62 4.08
N LEU A 81 14.75 2.62 5.42
CA LEU A 81 13.78 1.79 6.16
C LEU A 81 12.31 2.10 5.82
N GLY A 82 11.98 3.35 5.52
CA GLY A 82 10.63 3.74 5.11
C GLY A 82 10.27 3.29 3.69
N SER A 83 11.24 3.26 2.76
CA SER A 83 11.01 2.70 1.42
C SER A 83 11.00 1.18 1.46
N PHE A 84 11.84 0.54 2.28
CA PHE A 84 11.82 -0.91 2.48
C PHE A 84 10.49 -1.40 3.04
N SER A 85 9.89 -0.70 4.01
CA SER A 85 8.56 -1.06 4.51
C SER A 85 7.48 -0.93 3.43
N THR A 86 7.52 0.13 2.62
CA THR A 86 6.58 0.35 1.51
C THR A 86 6.71 -0.72 0.42
N ILE A 87 7.95 -1.05 0.02
CA ILE A 87 8.20 -2.13 -0.96
C ILE A 87 7.72 -3.48 -0.40
N SER A 88 8.02 -3.77 0.87
CA SER A 88 7.57 -5.00 1.51
C SER A 88 6.04 -5.09 1.56
N TYR A 89 5.36 -3.97 1.83
CA TYR A 89 3.91 -3.87 1.76
C TYR A 89 3.39 -4.17 0.35
N VAL A 90 3.97 -3.56 -0.69
CA VAL A 90 3.55 -3.80 -2.09
C VAL A 90 3.74 -5.28 -2.47
N VAL A 91 4.87 -5.87 -2.12
CA VAL A 91 5.12 -7.30 -2.38
C VAL A 91 4.12 -8.17 -1.61
N ALA A 92 3.83 -7.85 -0.35
CA ALA A 92 2.82 -8.56 0.45
C ALA A 92 1.41 -8.41 -0.15
N ALA A 93 1.03 -7.22 -0.62
CA ALA A 93 -0.28 -6.96 -1.23
C ALA A 93 -0.46 -7.74 -2.54
N ILE A 94 0.54 -7.70 -3.43
CA ILE A 94 0.48 -8.43 -4.71
C ILE A 94 0.47 -9.94 -4.47
N SER A 95 1.40 -10.45 -3.66
CA SER A 95 1.45 -11.88 -3.35
C SER A 95 0.19 -12.36 -2.62
N GLY A 96 -0.38 -11.53 -1.74
CA GLY A 96 -1.63 -11.81 -1.03
C GLY A 96 -2.84 -11.87 -1.96
N ALA A 97 -2.94 -10.93 -2.89
CA ALA A 97 -3.99 -10.94 -3.93
C ALA A 97 -3.90 -12.21 -4.78
N LEU A 98 -2.68 -12.65 -5.15
CA LEU A 98 -2.47 -13.88 -5.90
C LEU A 98 -2.85 -15.13 -5.09
N LEU A 99 -2.53 -15.18 -3.80
CA LEU A 99 -2.98 -16.25 -2.90
C LEU A 99 -4.52 -16.30 -2.77
N GLY A 100 -5.17 -15.14 -2.84
CA GLY A 100 -6.63 -15.02 -2.80
C GLY A 100 -7.37 -15.78 -3.90
N PHE A 101 -6.73 -16.09 -5.03
CA PHE A 101 -7.34 -16.93 -6.07
C PHE A 101 -7.47 -18.41 -5.69
N TYR A 102 -6.68 -18.89 -4.74
CA TYR A 102 -6.61 -20.30 -4.35
C TYR A 102 -7.13 -20.55 -2.92
N TYR A 103 -7.16 -19.51 -2.09
CA TYR A 103 -7.60 -19.60 -0.71
C TYR A 103 -9.12 -19.47 -0.57
N ALA A 104 -9.74 -20.34 0.24
CA ALA A 104 -11.17 -20.30 0.53
C ALA A 104 -11.42 -20.04 2.03
N PRO A 105 -12.08 -18.92 2.42
CA PRO A 105 -12.35 -18.58 3.82
C PRO A 105 -13.51 -19.40 4.41
N ALA A 106 -13.37 -20.72 4.51
CA ALA A 106 -14.39 -21.62 5.05
C ALA A 106 -13.86 -22.48 6.21
N ALA A 107 -14.49 -22.33 7.37
CA ALA A 107 -14.23 -23.08 8.60
C ALA A 107 -15.00 -24.40 8.68
N ALA A 108 -15.76 -24.76 7.63
CA ALA A 108 -16.40 -26.06 7.53
C ALA A 108 -15.34 -27.17 7.48
N ALA A 109 -15.57 -28.26 8.21
CA ALA A 109 -14.80 -29.50 8.16
C ALA A 109 -15.77 -30.68 8.06
N SER A 110 -15.38 -31.74 7.35
CA SER A 110 -16.04 -33.05 7.48
C SER A 110 -15.46 -33.80 8.68
N ASP A 111 -16.23 -34.73 9.26
CA ASP A 111 -15.81 -35.48 10.45
C ASP A 111 -14.44 -36.12 10.27
N GLY A 112 -13.46 -35.67 11.07
CA GLY A 112 -12.07 -36.14 11.06
C GLY A 112 -11.14 -35.48 10.03
N THR A 113 -11.62 -34.51 9.24
CA THR A 113 -10.79 -33.78 8.26
C THR A 113 -10.46 -32.37 8.71
N ALA A 114 -9.49 -31.73 8.03
CA ALA A 114 -9.17 -30.34 8.27
C ALA A 114 -10.29 -29.42 7.74
N THR A 115 -10.27 -28.15 8.16
CA THR A 115 -11.19 -27.15 7.62
C THR A 115 -10.82 -26.82 6.17
N VAL A 116 -11.82 -26.44 5.36
CA VAL A 116 -11.59 -26.03 3.95
C VAL A 116 -10.54 -24.92 3.84
N ALA A 117 -10.51 -23.97 4.77
CA ALA A 117 -9.48 -22.93 4.83
C ALA A 117 -8.09 -23.52 5.02
N TYR A 118 -7.92 -24.44 5.96
CA TYR A 118 -6.65 -25.11 6.19
C TYR A 118 -6.24 -25.98 5.00
N GLU A 119 -7.17 -26.73 4.40
CA GLU A 119 -6.94 -27.56 3.22
C GLU A 119 -6.50 -26.71 2.01
N SER A 120 -7.11 -25.54 1.80
CA SER A 120 -6.69 -24.61 0.73
C SER A 120 -5.25 -24.13 0.92
N VAL A 121 -4.81 -23.93 2.18
CA VAL A 121 -3.41 -23.61 2.48
C VAL A 121 -2.49 -24.81 2.21
N GLN A 122 -2.91 -26.04 2.52
CA GLN A 122 -2.13 -27.24 2.19
C GLN A 122 -1.99 -27.42 0.67
N LEU A 123 -3.05 -27.20 -0.10
CA LEU A 123 -3.02 -27.23 -1.55
C LEU A 123 -2.02 -26.22 -2.11
N ILE A 124 -2.03 -24.97 -1.62
CA ILE A 124 -1.06 -23.94 -2.02
C ILE A 124 0.38 -24.39 -1.71
N MET A 125 0.58 -25.07 -0.58
CA MET A 125 1.92 -25.47 -0.13
C MET A 125 2.45 -26.73 -0.79
N GLY A 126 1.57 -27.67 -1.18
CA GLY A 126 1.96 -29.01 -1.63
C GLY A 126 1.69 -29.31 -3.10
N GLU A 127 0.63 -28.74 -3.69
CA GLU A 127 0.15 -29.16 -5.01
C GLU A 127 0.29 -28.06 -6.07
N LEU A 128 0.17 -26.79 -5.67
CA LEU A 128 0.26 -25.67 -6.61
C LEU A 128 1.72 -25.44 -7.04
N ASN A 129 1.96 -25.39 -8.35
CA ASN A 129 3.26 -25.02 -8.91
C ASN A 129 3.72 -23.65 -8.39
N LEU A 130 4.88 -23.62 -7.73
CA LEU A 130 5.42 -22.43 -7.05
C LEU A 130 4.52 -21.83 -5.96
N GLY A 131 3.45 -22.51 -5.53
CA GLY A 131 2.55 -22.02 -4.49
C GLY A 131 3.23 -21.86 -3.13
N TYR A 132 4.10 -22.81 -2.76
CA TYR A 132 4.99 -22.70 -1.59
C TYR A 132 5.82 -21.41 -1.64
N LEU A 133 6.42 -21.10 -2.80
CA LEU A 133 7.25 -19.92 -2.98
C LEU A 133 6.40 -18.65 -2.83
N LEU A 134 5.23 -18.60 -3.47
CA LEU A 134 4.30 -17.47 -3.38
C LEU A 134 3.87 -17.19 -1.93
N ARG A 135 3.46 -18.24 -1.19
CA ARG A 135 3.08 -18.11 0.22
C ARG A 135 4.27 -17.72 1.10
N SER A 136 5.46 -18.24 0.80
CA SER A 136 6.69 -17.89 1.51
C SER A 136 7.05 -16.43 1.30
N ILE A 137 6.97 -15.92 0.07
CA ILE A 137 7.17 -14.50 -0.26
C ILE A 137 6.19 -13.66 0.55
N HIS A 138 4.89 -13.97 0.52
CA HIS A 138 3.89 -13.22 1.28
C HIS A 138 4.22 -13.16 2.79
N ARG A 139 4.54 -14.31 3.39
CA ARG A 139 4.89 -14.39 4.81
C ARG A 139 6.18 -13.63 5.14
N TRP A 140 7.22 -13.77 4.33
CA TRP A 140 8.49 -13.08 4.56
C TRP A 140 8.36 -11.58 4.33
N SER A 141 7.63 -11.14 3.31
CA SER A 141 7.34 -9.73 3.07
C SER A 141 6.61 -9.10 4.25
N ALA A 142 5.64 -9.80 4.85
CA ALA A 142 4.98 -9.31 6.07
C ALA A 142 5.96 -9.17 7.25
N GLN A 143 6.88 -10.13 7.44
CA GLN A 143 7.88 -10.05 8.52
C GLN A 143 8.89 -8.92 8.30
N VAL A 144 9.38 -8.77 7.07
CA VAL A 144 10.28 -7.67 6.70
C VAL A 144 9.56 -6.33 6.86
N MET A 145 8.29 -6.23 6.47
CA MET A 145 7.49 -5.02 6.67
C MET A 145 7.42 -4.63 8.15
N VAL A 146 7.05 -5.57 9.04
CA VAL A 146 6.98 -5.31 10.49
C VAL A 146 8.34 -4.85 11.03
N ALA A 147 9.42 -5.56 10.68
CA ALA A 147 10.77 -5.20 11.12
C ALA A 147 11.21 -3.83 10.60
N ALA A 148 10.98 -3.55 9.31
CA ALA A 148 11.34 -2.29 8.68
C ALA A 148 10.55 -1.10 9.27
N VAL A 149 9.23 -1.24 9.47
CA VAL A 149 8.41 -0.20 10.12
C VAL A 149 8.88 0.03 11.55
N PHE A 150 9.15 -1.02 12.32
CA PHE A 150 9.64 -0.88 13.70
C PHE A 150 10.99 -0.13 13.74
N LEU A 151 11.96 -0.56 12.93
CA LEU A 151 13.26 0.11 12.84
C LEU A 151 13.14 1.55 12.30
N HIS A 152 12.21 1.78 11.38
CA HIS A 152 11.91 3.12 10.87
C HIS A 152 11.40 4.04 11.98
N MET A 153 10.47 3.56 12.81
CA MET A 153 9.95 4.31 13.96
C MET A 153 11.06 4.63 14.96
N LEU A 154 11.93 3.66 15.28
CA LEU A 154 13.08 3.90 16.16
C LEU A 154 14.01 4.97 15.57
N ARG A 155 14.34 4.88 14.28
CA ARG A 155 15.18 5.88 13.62
C ARG A 155 14.55 7.26 13.72
N VAL A 156 13.27 7.42 13.37
CA VAL A 156 12.58 8.72 13.40
C VAL A 156 12.55 9.30 14.82
N TYR A 157 12.31 8.45 15.82
CA TYR A 157 12.32 8.86 17.22
C TYR A 157 13.71 9.32 17.69
N PHE A 158 14.75 8.49 17.51
CA PHE A 158 16.09 8.78 18.01
C PHE A 158 16.80 9.89 17.24
N THR A 159 16.47 10.11 15.97
CA THR A 159 16.98 11.25 15.18
C THR A 159 16.18 12.52 15.40
N GLY A 160 15.05 12.48 16.13
CA GLY A 160 14.20 13.66 16.34
C GLY A 160 13.47 14.14 15.08
N ALA A 161 13.40 13.31 14.04
CA ALA A 161 12.81 13.65 12.74
C ALA A 161 11.27 13.86 12.77
N TYR A 162 10.62 13.61 13.91
CA TYR A 162 9.19 13.87 14.13
C TYR A 162 8.88 15.30 14.60
N LYS A 163 9.90 16.09 14.96
CA LYS A 163 9.73 17.47 15.44
C LYS A 163 9.20 18.41 14.35
N GLU A 164 8.83 19.61 14.74
CA GLU A 164 8.33 20.67 13.87
C GLU A 164 9.14 20.75 12.56
N PRO A 165 8.50 20.75 11.37
CA PRO A 165 7.05 20.79 11.09
C PRO A 165 6.40 19.41 10.79
N ARG A 166 6.94 18.30 11.32
CA ARG A 166 6.66 16.92 10.87
C ARG A 166 5.79 16.10 11.83
N GLU A 167 5.16 16.73 12.81
CA GLU A 167 4.38 16.07 13.86
C GLU A 167 3.19 15.31 13.28
N VAL A 168 2.51 15.90 12.29
CA VAL A 168 1.38 15.25 11.61
C VAL A 168 1.84 13.97 10.92
N ASN A 169 2.99 14.01 10.26
CA ASN A 169 3.53 12.84 9.58
C ASN A 169 3.90 11.72 10.57
N TRP A 170 4.40 12.09 11.75
CA TRP A 170 4.66 11.15 12.83
C TRP A 170 3.38 10.49 13.37
N ILE A 171 2.30 11.25 13.58
CA ILE A 171 1.00 10.70 14.00
C ILE A 171 0.48 9.71 12.95
N ILE A 172 0.60 10.05 11.66
CA ILE A 172 0.27 9.13 10.57
C ILE A 172 1.14 7.87 10.62
N GLY A 173 2.44 8.01 10.91
CA GLY A 173 3.35 6.89 11.12
C GLY A 173 2.93 5.96 12.27
N ILE A 174 2.45 6.52 13.39
CA ILE A 174 1.88 5.75 14.51
C ILE A 174 0.65 4.96 14.04
N VAL A 175 -0.25 5.60 13.29
CA VAL A 175 -1.43 4.91 12.73
C VAL A 175 -1.00 3.78 11.78
N LEU A 176 0.02 4.00 10.94
CA LEU A 176 0.52 3.00 10.00
C LEU A 176 1.18 1.80 10.69
N ILE A 177 1.96 1.99 11.76
CA ILE A 177 2.49 0.84 12.53
C ILE A 177 1.36 0.08 13.22
N SER A 178 0.35 0.77 13.76
CA SER A 178 -0.85 0.10 14.32
C SER A 178 -1.57 -0.73 13.26
N LEU A 179 -1.81 -0.18 12.06
CA LEU A 179 -2.42 -0.91 10.95
C LEU A 179 -1.56 -2.11 10.51
N THR A 180 -0.22 -1.97 10.53
CA THR A 180 0.70 -3.07 10.21
C THR A 180 0.55 -4.23 11.19
N LEU A 181 0.37 -3.96 12.49
CA LEU A 181 0.10 -5.00 13.49
C LEU A 181 -1.27 -5.65 13.29
N VAL A 182 -2.29 -4.86 12.94
CA VAL A 182 -3.63 -5.38 12.62
C VAL A 182 -3.60 -6.26 11.37
N PHE A 183 -2.82 -5.91 10.34
CA PHE A 183 -2.56 -6.79 9.19
C PHE A 183 -1.94 -8.11 9.62
N GLY A 184 -0.89 -8.05 10.43
CA GLY A 184 -0.22 -9.24 10.95
C GLY A 184 -1.20 -10.16 11.69
N TYR A 185 -2.03 -9.59 12.56
CA TYR A 185 -3.03 -10.34 13.32
C TYR A 185 -4.11 -10.97 12.40
N THR A 186 -4.78 -10.16 11.59
CA THR A 186 -5.87 -10.63 10.72
C THR A 186 -5.39 -11.70 9.73
N GLY A 187 -4.19 -11.55 9.15
CA GLY A 187 -3.59 -12.53 8.24
C GLY A 187 -3.17 -13.83 8.95
N TYR A 188 -2.72 -13.72 10.20
CA TYR A 188 -2.33 -14.87 11.01
C TYR A 188 -3.48 -15.84 11.31
N LEU A 189 -4.72 -15.33 11.32
CA LEU A 189 -5.92 -16.12 11.56
C LEU A 189 -6.36 -16.93 10.34
N LEU A 190 -6.05 -16.48 9.11
CA LEU A 190 -6.56 -17.05 7.87
C LEU A 190 -6.21 -18.53 7.63
N PRO A 191 -5.02 -19.04 7.98
CA PRO A 191 -4.73 -20.46 7.82
C PRO A 191 -5.64 -21.39 8.64
N TRP A 192 -6.35 -20.86 9.63
CA TRP A 192 -7.28 -21.60 10.49
C TRP A 192 -6.67 -22.86 11.13
N SER A 193 -5.36 -22.79 11.41
CA SER A 193 -4.64 -23.81 12.18
C SER A 193 -5.01 -23.76 13.66
N GLN A 194 -4.66 -24.79 14.45
CA GLN A 194 -4.91 -24.78 15.90
C GLN A 194 -4.28 -23.57 16.60
N LEU A 195 -3.09 -23.17 16.17
CA LEU A 195 -2.40 -21.99 16.70
C LEU A 195 -3.10 -20.69 16.30
N SER A 196 -3.54 -20.59 15.04
CA SER A 196 -4.35 -19.47 14.54
C SER A 196 -5.67 -19.36 15.32
N TYR A 197 -6.34 -20.48 15.57
CA TYR A 197 -7.59 -20.52 16.32
C TYR A 197 -7.41 -19.99 17.75
N TRP A 198 -6.38 -20.43 18.47
CA TRP A 198 -6.14 -19.92 19.83
C TRP A 198 -5.74 -18.44 19.86
N ALA A 199 -4.99 -17.96 18.86
CA ALA A 199 -4.71 -16.53 18.71
C ALA A 199 -6.00 -15.72 18.44
N GLY A 200 -6.96 -16.29 17.70
CA GLY A 200 -8.27 -15.70 17.50
C GLY A 200 -9.07 -15.62 18.81
N GLN A 201 -9.06 -16.69 19.61
CA GLN A 201 -9.73 -16.71 20.93
C GLN A 201 -9.17 -15.64 21.86
N ILE A 202 -7.84 -15.46 21.90
CA ILE A 202 -7.23 -14.35 22.66
C ILE A 202 -7.79 -12.99 22.21
N GLY A 203 -8.02 -12.79 20.90
CA GLY A 203 -8.61 -11.55 20.40
C GLY A 203 -10.05 -11.33 20.85
N VAL A 204 -10.86 -12.39 20.93
CA VAL A 204 -12.22 -12.32 21.48
C VAL A 204 -12.18 -11.91 22.95
N GLU A 205 -11.32 -12.54 23.75
CA GLU A 205 -11.16 -12.22 25.17
C GLU A 205 -10.65 -10.78 25.37
N MET A 206 -9.73 -10.32 24.52
CA MET A 206 -9.28 -8.92 24.52
C MET A 206 -10.43 -7.96 24.21
N ALA A 207 -11.29 -8.27 23.24
CA ALA A 207 -12.47 -7.45 22.95
C ALA A 207 -13.43 -7.42 24.15
N LEU A 208 -13.68 -8.55 24.78
CA LEU A 208 -14.55 -8.66 25.96
C LEU A 208 -14.00 -7.92 27.19
N SER A 209 -12.67 -7.74 27.27
CA SER A 209 -12.04 -6.98 28.35
C SER A 209 -12.35 -5.47 28.33
N ILE A 210 -12.87 -4.94 27.21
CA ILE A 210 -13.19 -3.52 27.07
C ILE A 210 -14.44 -3.20 27.90
N PRO A 211 -14.36 -2.30 28.89
CA PRO A 211 -15.52 -1.92 29.69
C PRO A 211 -16.64 -1.33 28.83
N LEU A 212 -17.89 -1.60 29.20
CA LEU A 212 -19.13 -1.08 28.61
C LEU A 212 -19.47 -1.55 27.19
N ILE A 213 -18.47 -1.69 26.30
CA ILE A 213 -18.70 -1.97 24.88
C ILE A 213 -18.07 -3.29 24.39
N GLY A 214 -17.41 -4.06 25.28
CA GLY A 214 -16.65 -5.24 24.89
C GLY A 214 -17.46 -6.32 24.17
N GLU A 215 -18.69 -6.61 24.62
CA GLU A 215 -19.57 -7.57 23.94
C GLU A 215 -19.91 -7.13 22.52
N TRP A 216 -20.22 -5.84 22.33
CA TRP A 216 -20.51 -5.28 21.02
C TRP A 216 -19.28 -5.35 20.10
N VAL A 217 -18.09 -5.06 20.62
CA VAL A 217 -16.83 -5.18 19.85
C VAL A 217 -16.59 -6.64 19.45
N ALA A 218 -16.74 -7.60 20.37
CA ALA A 218 -16.56 -9.02 20.08
C ALA A 218 -17.54 -9.50 19.00
N GLN A 219 -18.82 -9.12 19.14
CA GLN A 219 -19.84 -9.43 18.16
C GLN A 219 -19.62 -8.77 16.81
N LEU A 220 -19.06 -7.55 16.75
CA LEU A 220 -18.78 -6.82 15.50
C LEU A 220 -17.50 -7.34 14.80
N MET A 221 -16.46 -7.66 15.55
CA MET A 221 -15.18 -8.07 14.97
C MET A 221 -15.15 -9.56 14.67
N PHE A 222 -15.58 -10.39 15.62
CA PHE A 222 -15.45 -11.84 15.54
C PHE A 222 -16.79 -12.54 15.22
N GLY A 223 -17.91 -11.83 15.25
CA GLY A 223 -19.21 -12.41 14.91
C GLY A 223 -19.78 -13.34 15.98
N GLY A 224 -19.27 -13.24 17.22
CA GLY A 224 -19.70 -14.02 18.37
C GLY A 224 -18.66 -13.98 19.48
N PHE A 225 -18.92 -14.75 20.55
CA PHE A 225 -18.00 -14.96 21.67
C PHE A 225 -17.15 -16.22 21.54
N THR A 226 -17.36 -16.96 20.46
CA THR A 226 -16.54 -18.09 20.05
C THR A 226 -16.22 -17.96 18.57
N LEU A 227 -15.05 -18.43 18.18
CA LEU A 227 -14.64 -18.41 16.79
C LEU A 227 -15.51 -19.34 15.95
N SER A 228 -15.97 -18.81 14.81
CA SER A 228 -16.81 -19.56 13.88
C SER A 228 -16.53 -19.13 12.43
N GLN A 229 -17.33 -19.66 11.49
CA GLN A 229 -17.32 -19.24 10.10
C GLN A 229 -17.43 -17.71 9.94
N SER A 230 -18.26 -17.05 10.77
CA SER A 230 -18.45 -15.60 10.70
C SER A 230 -17.15 -14.85 11.00
N THR A 231 -16.36 -15.34 11.96
CA THR A 231 -15.08 -14.78 12.32
C THR A 231 -14.10 -14.84 11.16
N LEU A 232 -13.94 -16.03 10.55
CA LEU A 232 -13.02 -16.24 9.45
C LEU A 232 -13.36 -15.35 8.25
N GLN A 233 -14.65 -15.24 7.90
CA GLN A 233 -15.12 -14.38 6.83
C GLN A 233 -14.78 -12.90 7.10
N ARG A 234 -14.98 -12.42 8.33
CA ARG A 234 -14.67 -11.02 8.70
C ARG A 234 -13.18 -10.73 8.68
N MET A 235 -12.36 -11.63 9.22
CA MET A 235 -10.91 -11.48 9.20
C MET A 235 -10.38 -11.49 7.78
N TYR A 236 -10.95 -12.32 6.89
CA TYR A 236 -10.62 -12.32 5.47
C TYR A 236 -10.97 -10.99 4.79
N ILE A 237 -12.20 -10.50 4.97
CA ILE A 237 -12.65 -9.22 4.39
C ILE A 237 -11.83 -8.05 4.93
N LEU A 238 -11.51 -8.03 6.23
CA LEU A 238 -10.63 -7.03 6.82
C LEU A 238 -9.24 -7.07 6.19
N HIS A 239 -8.63 -8.26 6.10
CA HIS A 239 -7.27 -8.44 5.63
C HIS A 239 -7.08 -8.16 4.14
N VAL A 240 -8.04 -8.58 3.30
CA VAL A 240 -7.92 -8.53 1.84
C VAL A 240 -8.56 -7.28 1.24
N PHE A 241 -9.59 -6.73 1.88
CA PHE A 241 -10.34 -5.59 1.34
C PHE A 241 -10.13 -4.33 2.16
N PHE A 242 -10.62 -4.25 3.41
CA PHE A 242 -10.61 -2.97 4.12
C PHE A 242 -9.19 -2.45 4.43
N LEU A 243 -8.33 -3.30 5.00
CA LEU A 243 -6.99 -2.87 5.42
C LEU A 243 -6.12 -2.43 4.22
N PRO A 244 -6.06 -3.16 3.08
CA PRO A 244 -5.26 -2.73 1.93
C PRO A 244 -5.67 -1.36 1.38
N PHE A 245 -6.97 -1.08 1.26
CA PHE A 245 -7.42 0.20 0.73
C PHE A 245 -7.12 1.35 1.70
N ILE A 246 -7.43 1.17 2.99
CA ILE A 246 -7.19 2.20 4.03
C ILE A 246 -5.69 2.47 4.15
N THR A 247 -4.87 1.43 4.29
CA THR A 247 -3.42 1.57 4.46
C THR A 247 -2.76 2.15 3.21
N THR A 248 -3.18 1.77 2.00
CA THR A 248 -2.66 2.38 0.77
C THR A 248 -2.93 3.89 0.73
N ALA A 249 -4.15 4.32 1.07
CA ALA A 249 -4.50 5.73 1.11
C ALA A 249 -3.64 6.49 2.14
N ILE A 250 -3.47 5.94 3.34
CA ILE A 250 -2.68 6.57 4.40
C ILE A 250 -1.19 6.59 4.04
N ILE A 251 -0.64 5.53 3.43
CA ILE A 251 0.75 5.52 2.92
C ILE A 251 0.93 6.62 1.88
N ALA A 252 -0.01 6.78 0.94
CA ALA A 252 0.07 7.83 -0.08
C ALA A 252 0.10 9.24 0.55
N VAL A 253 -0.74 9.50 1.55
CA VAL A 253 -0.71 10.76 2.31
C VAL A 253 0.61 10.93 3.07
N HIS A 254 1.08 9.89 3.75
CA HIS A 254 2.33 9.90 4.51
C HIS A 254 3.55 10.24 3.62
N ILE A 255 3.68 9.57 2.49
CA ILE A 255 4.73 9.83 1.50
C ILE A 255 4.55 11.21 0.88
N GLY A 256 3.31 11.62 0.57
CA GLY A 256 3.02 12.94 0.03
C GLY A 256 3.49 14.07 0.95
N ILE A 257 3.30 13.94 2.27
CA ILE A 257 3.79 14.93 3.25
C ILE A 257 5.33 14.96 3.27
N VAL A 258 5.99 13.80 3.25
CA VAL A 258 7.46 13.73 3.18
C VAL A 258 7.97 14.39 1.90
N TRP A 259 7.29 14.18 0.78
CA TRP A 259 7.66 14.78 -0.49
C TRP A 259 7.54 16.31 -0.45
N MET A 260 6.45 16.83 0.12
CA MET A 260 6.22 18.28 0.25
C MET A 260 7.14 18.96 1.27
N GLN A 261 7.40 18.32 2.40
CA GLN A 261 8.17 18.93 3.50
C GLN A 261 9.67 18.63 3.44
N GLY A 262 10.13 17.70 2.58
CA GLY A 262 11.51 17.22 2.52
C GLY A 262 11.86 16.21 3.62
N ILE A 263 13.12 15.79 3.69
CA ILE A 263 13.63 14.83 4.69
C ILE A 263 14.34 15.60 5.82
N ALA A 264 14.21 15.14 7.07
CA ALA A 264 14.94 15.69 8.20
C ALA A 264 16.43 15.30 8.14
N GLU A 265 17.32 16.23 8.49
CA GLU A 265 18.75 15.95 8.62
C GLU A 265 19.03 15.13 9.88
N PRO A 266 20.09 14.30 9.87
CA PRO A 266 20.66 13.81 11.11
C PRO A 266 21.11 14.96 12.02
N HIS A 267 21.06 14.67 13.32
CA HIS A 267 21.74 15.45 14.35
C HIS A 267 22.87 14.62 14.95
#